data_AF-A0A2K2F8J6-F1
#
_entry.id   AF-A0A2K2F8J6-F1
#
_cell.length_a   1.000
_cell.length_b   1.000
_cell.length_c   1.000
_cell.angle_alpha   90.00
_cell.angle_beta   90.00
_cell.angle_gamma   90.00
#
_symmetry.space_group_name_H-M   'P 1'
#
loop_
_entity.id
_entity.type
_entity.pdbx_description
1 polymer ?
#
loop_
_entity_poly.entity_id
_entity_poly.type
_entity_poly.pdbx_seq_one_letter_code
_entity_poly.pdbx_strand_id
1 'polypeptide(L)'
;MKKFSFKLFCLFLMYVLMLPCTGLTASATEADAEGILSSIITFNKESEFIDFIPASLTHRVASVTDITINFVGMSSFIDFSKAGFDVDETLVKYESSNVDVAVGYEGRILATGVGTATITISYEDKVQIINVTVLDEIPESLIRSLETSTLDSLKSTSSESSQRLAIAQKAMDMVYLRWKPTKNVRGWKNDKTFYAGTTYTGIPYSQTWYQVDDNEFMSAMDKDDFYSNYTSGGKIMPKYGNDCSAFVAITWGLPYQGDNRYNTWKFEEDFEPLDSYADLQKGDAVVTNTSGNHMFLITINFETPPSGSDYNTSYVVCYEQTPYQAQLTFWTYDQLSKNNYIPISKF
;
A
#
# COMPACT_ATOMS: atom_id res chain seq x y z
N MET A 1 71.75 5.12 -46.25
CA MET A 1 72.31 6.20 -45.41
C MET A 1 71.17 7.09 -44.94
N LYS A 2 71.16 7.41 -43.64
CA LYS A 2 70.26 8.32 -42.92
C LYS A 2 68.83 7.82 -42.61
N LYS A 3 68.37 8.32 -41.46
CA LYS A 3 67.44 7.80 -40.45
C LYS A 3 66.47 8.97 -40.15
N PHE A 4 65.27 8.67 -39.60
CA PHE A 4 64.26 9.59 -39.02
C PHE A 4 63.43 10.41 -40.04
N SER A 5 62.14 10.73 -39.86
CA SER A 5 61.07 10.40 -38.90
C SER A 5 59.82 11.21 -39.29
N PHE A 6 58.64 10.73 -38.88
CA PHE A 6 57.46 11.50 -38.43
C PHE A 6 56.27 11.75 -39.38
N LYS A 7 55.10 11.39 -38.81
CA LYS A 7 53.74 11.93 -38.97
C LYS A 7 52.98 11.62 -40.27
N LEU A 8 52.17 10.57 -40.20
CA LEU A 8 50.92 10.46 -40.94
C LEU A 8 49.79 10.99 -40.05
N PHE A 9 49.36 12.23 -40.31
CA PHE A 9 48.19 12.85 -39.70
C PHE A 9 47.04 12.62 -40.68
N CYS A 10 46.25 11.56 -40.47
CA CYS A 10 45.03 11.34 -41.23
C CYS A 10 43.92 12.21 -40.66
N LEU A 11 43.56 13.21 -41.46
CA LEU A 11 42.38 14.04 -41.37
C LEU A 11 41.14 13.14 -41.59
N PHE A 12 40.36 12.88 -40.53
CA PHE A 12 38.96 12.50 -40.68
C PHE A 12 38.12 13.56 -39.99
N LEU A 13 37.48 14.36 -40.84
CA LEU A 13 36.52 15.39 -40.52
C LEU A 13 35.27 14.71 -39.97
N MET A 14 35.18 14.56 -38.65
CA MET A 14 33.97 14.06 -38.00
C MET A 14 33.03 15.25 -37.80
N TYR A 15 31.97 15.29 -38.60
CA TYR A 15 30.87 16.24 -38.45
C TYR A 15 30.25 16.05 -37.05
N VAL A 16 30.55 16.98 -36.14
CA VAL A 16 29.82 17.13 -34.88
C VAL A 16 28.45 17.69 -35.22
N LEU A 17 27.48 16.79 -35.45
CA LEU A 17 26.08 17.14 -35.27
C LEU A 17 25.86 17.31 -33.76
N MET A 18 26.07 18.54 -33.28
CA MET A 18 25.45 18.99 -32.04
C MET A 18 23.94 18.97 -32.26
N LEU A 19 23.32 17.84 -31.97
CA LEU A 19 21.90 17.83 -31.65
C LEU A 19 21.77 18.52 -30.30
N PRO A 20 20.93 19.56 -30.17
CA PRO A 20 20.61 20.09 -28.86
C PRO A 20 20.00 18.94 -28.06
N CYS A 21 20.62 18.62 -26.93
CA CYS A 21 20.02 17.84 -25.86
C CYS A 21 18.88 18.69 -25.29
N THR A 22 17.76 18.76 -26.01
CA THR A 22 16.50 19.25 -25.46
C THR A 22 16.03 18.17 -24.50
N GLY A 23 16.16 18.46 -23.21
CA GLY A 23 15.61 17.61 -22.16
C GLY A 23 14.15 17.30 -22.49
N LEU A 24 13.85 16.00 -22.55
CA LEU A 24 12.48 15.53 -22.51
C LEU A 24 12.02 15.67 -21.05
N THR A 25 11.61 16.88 -20.66
CA THR A 25 10.65 17.03 -19.56
C THR A 25 9.28 17.10 -20.21
N ALA A 26 8.80 15.95 -20.68
CA ALA A 26 7.40 15.80 -21.02
C ALA A 26 6.64 15.72 -19.70
N SER A 27 5.99 16.82 -19.34
CA SER A 27 4.93 16.81 -18.34
C SER A 27 3.81 15.92 -18.90
N ALA A 28 3.71 14.67 -18.43
CA ALA A 28 2.54 13.85 -18.69
C ALA A 28 1.32 14.61 -18.14
N THR A 29 0.30 14.81 -18.97
CA THR A 29 -1.01 15.30 -18.53
C THR A 29 -1.71 14.20 -17.72
N GLU A 30 -2.63 14.55 -16.81
CA GLU A 30 -3.37 13.58 -15.97
C GLU A 30 -3.96 12.40 -16.75
N ALA A 31 -4.62 12.70 -17.88
CA ALA A 31 -5.24 11.69 -18.76
C ALA A 31 -4.22 10.72 -19.40
N ASP A 32 -2.96 11.13 -19.52
CA ASP A 32 -1.86 10.28 -20.00
C ASP A 32 -1.33 9.39 -18.86
N ALA A 33 -1.19 9.95 -17.65
CA ALA A 33 -0.74 9.20 -16.49
C ALA A 33 -1.74 8.13 -16.01
N GLU A 34 -3.04 8.45 -15.96
CA GLU A 34 -4.09 7.46 -15.64
C GLU A 34 -4.20 6.38 -16.71
N GLY A 35 -4.10 6.77 -17.99
CA GLY A 35 -4.04 5.85 -19.12
C GLY A 35 -2.85 4.90 -19.02
N ILE A 36 -1.65 5.42 -18.75
CA ILE A 36 -0.45 4.62 -18.53
C ILE A 36 -0.65 3.68 -17.34
N LEU A 37 -1.11 4.19 -16.19
CA LEU A 37 -1.31 3.38 -14.98
C LEU A 37 -2.31 2.24 -15.26
N SER A 38 -3.46 2.54 -15.87
CA SER A 38 -4.48 1.54 -16.21
C SER A 38 -3.99 0.48 -17.20
N SER A 39 -2.98 0.80 -18.01
CA SER A 39 -2.39 -0.11 -19.00
C SER A 39 -1.29 -1.02 -18.44
N ILE A 40 -0.67 -0.64 -17.32
CA ILE A 40 0.42 -1.44 -16.71
C ILE A 40 -0.09 -2.33 -15.58
N ILE A 41 -1.11 -1.87 -14.83
CA ILE A 41 -1.68 -2.66 -13.74
C ILE A 41 -2.35 -3.88 -14.34
N THR A 42 -1.96 -5.06 -13.90
CA THR A 42 -2.57 -6.33 -14.29
C THR A 42 -2.70 -7.19 -13.05
N PHE A 43 -3.74 -8.01 -12.99
CA PHE A 43 -3.99 -8.90 -11.87
C PHE A 43 -3.98 -10.36 -12.35
N ASN A 44 -3.47 -11.27 -11.52
CA ASN A 44 -3.51 -12.71 -11.73
C ASN A 44 -4.66 -13.33 -10.95
N LYS A 45 -5.67 -13.87 -11.65
CA LYS A 45 -6.90 -14.36 -11.02
C LYS A 45 -6.67 -15.53 -10.08
N GLU A 46 -5.67 -16.36 -10.34
CA GLU A 46 -5.30 -17.48 -9.47
C GLU A 46 -4.71 -17.02 -8.13
N SER A 47 -4.32 -15.75 -8.02
CA SER A 47 -3.81 -15.15 -6.79
C SER A 47 -4.87 -14.38 -5.99
N GLU A 48 -6.11 -14.19 -6.50
CA GLU A 48 -7.10 -13.37 -5.78
C GLU A 48 -7.53 -13.98 -4.46
N PHE A 49 -7.93 -15.25 -4.55
CA PHE A 49 -8.56 -16.01 -3.49
C PHE A 49 -7.85 -17.35 -3.43
N ILE A 50 -7.29 -17.63 -2.25
CA ILE A 50 -6.51 -18.83 -2.00
C ILE A 50 -7.32 -19.70 -1.07
N ASP A 51 -7.71 -20.88 -1.55
CA ASP A 51 -8.42 -21.85 -0.73
C ASP A 51 -7.55 -22.27 0.47
N PHE A 52 -8.11 -22.16 1.69
CA PHE A 52 -7.45 -22.68 2.86
C PHE A 52 -7.62 -24.20 2.92
N ILE A 53 -6.59 -24.93 2.53
CA ILE A 53 -6.58 -26.40 2.51
C ILE A 53 -5.35 -26.86 3.30
N PRO A 54 -5.37 -26.75 4.63
CA PRO A 54 -4.20 -27.02 5.44
C PRO A 54 -4.01 -28.54 5.64
N ALA A 55 -2.75 -28.94 5.83
CA ALA A 55 -2.41 -30.32 6.16
C ALA A 55 -2.06 -30.45 7.65
N SER A 56 -2.30 -31.62 8.26
CA SER A 56 -1.88 -31.85 9.64
C SER A 56 -0.35 -31.93 9.73
N LEU A 57 0.23 -31.22 10.70
CA LEU A 57 1.66 -31.22 11.04
C LEU A 57 2.22 -32.64 11.25
N THR A 58 1.36 -33.57 11.69
CA THR A 58 1.72 -34.96 11.97
C THR A 58 2.06 -35.78 10.72
N HIS A 59 1.56 -35.38 9.55
CA HIS A 59 1.73 -36.12 8.29
C HIS A 59 2.93 -35.65 7.44
N ARG A 60 3.75 -34.71 7.95
CA ARG A 60 5.03 -34.22 7.37
C ARG A 60 4.98 -33.67 5.93
N VAL A 61 3.80 -33.45 5.34
CA VAL A 61 3.66 -32.75 4.07
C VAL A 61 2.69 -31.60 4.29
N ALA A 62 3.23 -30.39 4.44
CA ALA A 62 2.39 -29.20 4.41
C ALA A 62 1.75 -29.07 3.02
N SER A 63 0.52 -28.60 2.96
CA SER A 63 -0.08 -28.17 1.70
C SER A 63 0.70 -26.96 1.20
N VAL A 64 1.26 -27.03 0.00
CA VAL A 64 2.04 -25.95 -0.62
C VAL A 64 1.25 -25.38 -1.79
N THR A 65 1.07 -24.07 -1.78
CA THR A 65 0.47 -23.31 -2.88
C THR A 65 1.48 -22.28 -3.37
N ASP A 66 1.65 -22.16 -4.68
CA ASP A 66 2.49 -21.12 -5.28
C ASP A 66 1.57 -20.04 -5.88
N ILE A 67 1.83 -18.78 -5.55
CA ILE A 67 1.11 -17.64 -6.12
C ILE A 67 2.08 -16.62 -6.70
N THR A 68 1.62 -15.91 -7.72
CA THR A 68 2.32 -14.76 -8.29
C THR A 68 1.43 -13.53 -8.17
N ILE A 69 1.94 -12.49 -7.49
CA ILE A 69 1.32 -11.19 -7.35
C ILE A 69 2.07 -10.21 -8.26
N ASN A 70 1.36 -9.56 -9.18
CA ASN A 70 2.03 -8.77 -10.22
C ASN A 70 2.70 -7.51 -9.66
N PHE A 71 2.05 -6.83 -8.70
CA PHE A 71 2.55 -5.55 -8.18
C PHE A 71 2.53 -5.48 -6.65
N VAL A 72 3.51 -4.78 -6.08
CA VAL A 72 3.48 -4.30 -4.69
C VAL A 72 2.17 -3.54 -4.43
N GLY A 73 1.56 -3.77 -3.26
CA GLY A 73 0.28 -3.20 -2.86
C GLY A 73 -0.93 -4.07 -3.21
N MET A 74 -0.79 -5.06 -4.09
CA MET A 74 -1.85 -6.03 -4.38
C MET A 74 -1.97 -7.09 -3.29
N SER A 75 -3.15 -7.68 -3.18
CA SER A 75 -3.48 -8.63 -2.12
C SER A 75 -4.13 -9.90 -2.64
N SER A 76 -3.87 -10.98 -1.90
CA SER A 76 -4.58 -12.26 -1.98
C SER A 76 -5.39 -12.46 -0.70
N PHE A 77 -6.57 -13.06 -0.79
CA PHE A 77 -7.45 -13.32 0.34
C PHE A 77 -7.64 -14.82 0.55
N ILE A 78 -7.63 -15.25 1.80
CA ILE A 78 -7.74 -16.66 2.17
C ILE A 78 -9.22 -17.03 2.27
N ASP A 79 -9.64 -18.08 1.56
CA ASP A 79 -11.00 -18.61 1.64
C ASP A 79 -11.05 -19.79 2.61
N PHE A 80 -11.45 -19.52 3.84
CA PHE A 80 -11.58 -20.52 4.90
C PHE A 80 -12.76 -21.48 4.70
N SER A 81 -13.74 -21.15 3.84
CA SER A 81 -14.89 -22.03 3.59
C SER A 81 -14.51 -23.37 2.95
N LYS A 82 -13.30 -23.45 2.40
CA LYS A 82 -12.75 -24.63 1.72
C LYS A 82 -11.99 -25.58 2.65
N ALA A 83 -11.82 -25.21 3.91
CA ALA A 83 -11.10 -26.00 4.90
C ALA A 83 -11.74 -27.38 5.18
N GLY A 84 -13.06 -27.49 4.96
CA GLY A 84 -13.82 -28.69 5.31
C GLY A 84 -14.12 -28.84 6.80
N PHE A 85 -13.85 -27.80 7.59
CA PHE A 85 -14.17 -27.66 9.01
C PHE A 85 -14.35 -26.17 9.36
N ASP A 86 -14.98 -25.88 10.50
CA ASP A 86 -15.16 -24.51 10.97
C ASP A 86 -13.81 -23.94 11.46
N VAL A 87 -13.41 -22.82 10.87
CA VAL A 87 -12.18 -22.10 11.24
C VAL A 87 -12.55 -20.89 12.07
N ASP A 88 -12.07 -20.81 13.31
CA ASP A 88 -12.07 -19.56 14.06
C ASP A 88 -10.89 -18.70 13.57
N GLU A 89 -11.20 -17.75 12.68
CA GLU A 89 -10.20 -16.87 12.05
C GLU A 89 -9.38 -16.07 13.08
N THR A 90 -9.90 -15.85 14.29
CA THR A 90 -9.20 -15.12 15.35
C THR A 90 -8.03 -15.90 15.93
N LEU A 91 -8.00 -17.23 15.73
CA LEU A 91 -6.94 -18.13 16.18
C LEU A 91 -5.91 -18.45 15.09
N VAL A 92 -6.17 -18.02 13.84
CA VAL A 92 -5.25 -18.24 12.72
C VAL A 92 -4.00 -17.38 12.90
N LYS A 93 -2.84 -18.00 12.68
CA LYS A 93 -1.53 -17.36 12.79
C LYS A 93 -0.86 -17.30 11.43
N TYR A 94 -0.16 -16.21 11.21
CA TYR A 94 0.59 -15.93 10.00
C TYR A 94 2.04 -15.67 10.34
N GLU A 95 2.95 -16.30 9.62
CA GLU A 95 4.38 -16.02 9.69
C GLU A 95 4.91 -15.80 8.27
N SER A 96 5.78 -14.81 8.09
CA SER A 96 6.45 -14.55 6.82
C SER A 96 7.94 -14.79 6.95
N SER A 97 8.53 -15.46 5.97
CA SER A 97 9.99 -15.56 5.85
C SER A 97 10.65 -14.24 5.46
N ASN A 98 9.89 -13.29 4.88
CA ASN A 98 10.37 -11.97 4.50
C ASN A 98 9.21 -10.94 4.46
N VAL A 99 9.03 -10.22 5.56
CA VAL A 99 7.99 -9.18 5.71
C VAL A 99 8.20 -7.94 4.83
N ASP A 100 9.40 -7.78 4.25
CA ASP A 100 9.69 -6.70 3.29
C ASP A 100 9.24 -7.07 1.86
N VAL A 101 8.80 -8.31 1.62
CA VAL A 101 8.27 -8.78 0.32
C VAL A 101 6.78 -9.10 0.42
N ALA A 102 6.38 -9.90 1.42
CA ALA A 102 4.96 -10.20 1.64
C ALA A 102 4.66 -10.44 3.11
N VAL A 103 3.47 -10.07 3.54
CA VAL A 103 2.99 -10.26 4.92
C VAL A 103 1.60 -10.88 4.90
N GLY A 104 1.35 -11.83 5.82
CA GLY A 104 0.04 -12.41 6.05
C GLY A 104 -0.57 -11.89 7.35
N TYR A 105 -1.86 -11.57 7.35
CA TYR A 105 -2.63 -11.22 8.53
C TYR A 105 -4.13 -11.24 8.21
N GLU A 106 -4.98 -11.63 9.16
CA GLU A 106 -6.46 -11.44 9.12
C GLU A 106 -7.09 -11.83 7.77
N GLY A 107 -6.81 -13.05 7.30
CA GLY A 107 -7.35 -13.56 6.04
C GLY A 107 -6.70 -12.97 4.77
N ARG A 108 -5.67 -12.14 4.88
CA ARG A 108 -5.04 -11.43 3.76
C ARG A 108 -3.54 -11.72 3.66
N ILE A 109 -3.04 -11.82 2.43
CA ILE A 109 -1.62 -11.73 2.09
C ILE A 109 -1.43 -10.46 1.27
N LEU A 110 -0.57 -9.56 1.73
CA LEU A 110 -0.27 -8.28 1.09
C LEU A 110 1.17 -8.28 0.57
N ALA A 111 1.35 -7.94 -0.70
CA ALA A 111 2.66 -7.72 -1.30
C ALA A 111 3.23 -6.36 -0.85
N THR A 112 4.39 -6.36 -0.21
CA THR A 112 5.03 -5.17 0.38
C THR A 112 6.34 -4.78 -0.32
N GLY A 113 6.90 -5.66 -1.15
CA GLY A 113 8.10 -5.40 -1.94
C GLY A 113 8.34 -6.48 -2.98
N VAL A 114 9.16 -6.17 -3.99
CA VAL A 114 9.50 -7.10 -5.08
C VAL A 114 10.39 -8.23 -4.57
N GLY A 115 10.11 -9.47 -5.00
CA GLY A 115 10.92 -10.64 -4.67
C GLY A 115 10.08 -11.85 -4.28
N THR A 116 10.65 -12.71 -3.44
CA THR A 116 10.00 -13.94 -2.98
C THR A 116 9.89 -14.01 -1.47
N ALA A 117 8.77 -14.51 -0.97
CA ALA A 117 8.54 -14.80 0.44
C ALA A 117 7.75 -16.11 0.59
N THR A 118 7.78 -16.67 1.78
CA THR A 118 6.95 -17.82 2.17
C THR A 118 6.07 -17.40 3.31
N ILE A 119 4.76 -17.51 3.14
CA ILE A 119 3.77 -17.29 4.18
C ILE A 119 3.36 -18.65 4.75
N THR A 120 3.52 -18.82 6.06
CA THR A 120 3.04 -19.98 6.79
C THR A 120 1.77 -19.60 7.53
N ILE A 121 0.66 -20.25 7.18
CA ILE A 121 -0.64 -20.09 7.84
C ILE A 121 -0.87 -21.30 8.73
N SER A 122 -1.08 -21.06 10.02
CA SER A 122 -1.27 -22.11 11.02
C SER A 122 -2.60 -21.96 11.75
N TYR A 123 -3.31 -23.06 11.94
CA TYR A 123 -4.52 -23.17 12.75
C TYR A 123 -4.51 -24.50 13.50
N GLU A 124 -4.48 -24.43 14.84
CA GLU A 124 -4.28 -25.60 15.71
C GLU A 124 -3.03 -26.43 15.32
N ASP A 125 -3.22 -27.70 14.94
CA ASP A 125 -2.20 -28.64 14.48
C ASP A 125 -2.04 -28.67 12.95
N LYS A 126 -2.66 -27.73 12.23
CA LYS A 126 -2.74 -27.70 10.77
C LYS A 126 -1.97 -26.52 10.21
N VAL A 127 -1.31 -26.75 9.07
CA VAL A 127 -0.45 -25.77 8.41
C VAL A 127 -0.67 -25.80 6.90
N GLN A 128 -0.71 -24.60 6.30
CA GLN A 128 -0.59 -24.37 4.87
C GLN A 128 0.58 -23.43 4.61
N ILE A 129 1.35 -23.73 3.58
CA ILE A 129 2.48 -22.94 3.12
C ILE A 129 2.11 -22.31 1.79
N ILE A 130 2.33 -21.00 1.68
CA ILE A 130 2.10 -20.26 0.44
C ILE A 130 3.41 -19.62 0.04
N ASN A 131 3.96 -20.03 -1.11
CA ASN A 131 5.10 -19.37 -1.72
C ASN A 131 4.59 -18.21 -2.56
N VAL A 132 5.09 -17.01 -2.26
CA VAL A 132 4.67 -15.77 -2.88
C VAL A 132 5.82 -15.24 -3.72
N THR A 133 5.53 -14.96 -4.99
CA THR A 133 6.42 -14.19 -5.87
C THR A 133 5.75 -12.86 -6.21
N VAL A 134 6.43 -11.74 -5.93
CA VAL A 134 6.00 -10.39 -6.28
C VAL A 134 6.88 -9.89 -7.43
N LEU A 135 6.26 -9.53 -8.56
CA LEU A 135 7.00 -9.28 -9.81
C LEU A 135 7.56 -7.87 -9.91
N ASP A 136 6.75 -6.85 -9.61
CA ASP A 136 7.10 -5.47 -9.91
C ASP A 136 6.53 -4.47 -8.88
N GLU A 137 6.95 -3.21 -8.98
CA GLU A 137 6.43 -2.08 -8.21
C GLU A 137 6.01 -0.95 -9.14
N ILE A 138 4.95 -0.22 -8.77
CA ILE A 138 4.55 0.95 -9.55
C ILE A 138 5.53 2.10 -9.26
N PRO A 139 6.13 2.73 -10.29
CA PRO A 139 7.04 3.83 -10.07
C PRO A 139 6.38 4.98 -9.31
N GLU A 140 6.99 5.41 -8.19
CA GLU A 140 6.50 6.54 -7.39
C GLU A 140 6.31 7.81 -8.25
N SER A 141 7.15 8.03 -9.26
CA SER A 141 7.02 9.16 -10.19
C SER A 141 5.73 9.12 -11.01
N LEU A 142 5.25 7.92 -11.38
CA LEU A 142 3.99 7.77 -12.08
C LEU A 142 2.83 8.14 -11.15
N ILE A 143 2.83 7.61 -9.92
CA ILE A 143 1.81 7.96 -8.92
C ILE A 143 1.79 9.45 -8.61
N ARG A 144 2.97 10.07 -8.42
CA ARG A 144 3.06 11.51 -8.21
C ARG A 144 2.59 12.32 -9.40
N SER A 145 2.76 11.84 -10.63
CA SER A 145 2.26 12.55 -11.82
C SER A 145 0.73 12.61 -11.87
N LEU A 146 0.03 11.60 -11.32
CA LEU A 146 -1.43 11.57 -11.18
C LEU A 146 -1.93 12.65 -10.20
N GLU A 147 -1.15 12.91 -9.14
CA GLU A 147 -1.55 13.82 -8.06
C GLU A 147 -1.03 15.25 -8.26
N THR A 148 -0.06 15.48 -9.15
CA THR A 148 0.49 16.82 -9.43
C THR A 148 -0.14 17.51 -10.62
N SER A 149 -0.58 16.76 -11.64
CA SER A 149 -1.33 17.29 -12.78
C SER A 149 -2.64 17.96 -12.36
N THR A 150 -3.18 17.56 -11.22
CA THR A 150 -4.39 18.10 -10.60
C THR A 150 -4.13 19.39 -9.82
N LEU A 151 -2.96 19.55 -9.18
CA LEU A 151 -2.64 20.68 -8.31
C LEU A 151 -2.44 22.00 -9.08
N ASP A 152 -1.90 21.95 -10.31
CA ASP A 152 -1.69 23.14 -11.14
C ASP A 152 -3.01 23.76 -11.65
N SER A 153 -4.11 22.99 -11.62
CA SER A 153 -5.47 23.47 -11.91
C SER A 153 -6.14 24.19 -10.73
N LEU A 154 -5.58 24.10 -9.51
CA LEU A 154 -6.21 24.55 -8.25
C LEU A 154 -6.04 26.03 -7.90
N LYS A 155 -5.50 26.85 -8.80
CA LYS A 155 -5.40 28.30 -8.56
C LYS A 155 -6.72 29.03 -8.83
N SER A 156 -7.85 28.57 -8.26
CA SER A 156 -9.05 29.39 -8.01
C SER A 156 -10.19 28.56 -7.37
N THR A 157 -10.63 28.93 -6.16
CA THR A 157 -11.86 28.52 -5.43
C THR A 157 -11.84 27.25 -4.55
N SER A 158 -12.61 27.30 -3.45
CA SER A 158 -12.84 26.24 -2.46
C SER A 158 -13.90 25.22 -2.94
N SER A 159 -13.73 24.66 -4.12
CA SER A 159 -14.64 23.65 -4.68
C SER A 159 -14.44 22.28 -4.02
N GLU A 160 -15.46 21.41 -4.07
CA GLU A 160 -15.37 20.00 -3.66
C GLU A 160 -14.16 19.31 -4.30
N SER A 161 -13.95 19.51 -5.61
CA SER A 161 -12.78 18.96 -6.33
C SER A 161 -11.45 19.38 -5.69
N SER A 162 -11.33 20.64 -5.23
CA SER A 162 -10.14 21.11 -4.54
C SER A 162 -9.92 20.44 -3.19
N GLN A 163 -11.01 20.16 -2.46
CA GLN A 163 -10.96 19.46 -1.19
C GLN A 163 -10.60 17.99 -1.37
N ARG A 164 -11.17 17.30 -2.37
CA ARG A 164 -10.81 15.92 -2.76
C ARG A 164 -9.32 15.79 -3.07
N LEU A 165 -8.77 16.76 -3.78
CA LEU A 165 -7.33 16.80 -4.11
C LEU A 165 -6.45 17.04 -2.88
N ALA A 166 -6.85 17.93 -1.98
CA ALA A 166 -6.12 18.13 -0.73
C ALA A 166 -6.13 16.87 0.17
N ILE A 167 -7.25 16.14 0.21
CA ILE A 167 -7.39 14.87 0.92
C ILE A 167 -6.43 13.82 0.35
N ALA A 168 -6.43 13.63 -0.98
CA ALA A 168 -5.54 12.69 -1.65
C ALA A 168 -4.06 13.05 -1.48
N GLN A 169 -3.70 14.34 -1.61
CA GLN A 169 -2.34 14.82 -1.38
C GLN A 169 -1.86 14.52 0.03
N LYS A 170 -2.70 14.76 1.06
CA LYS A 170 -2.36 14.46 2.45
C LYS A 170 -2.11 12.97 2.67
N ALA A 171 -2.91 12.11 2.04
CA ALA A 171 -2.71 10.66 2.10
C ALA A 171 -1.40 10.24 1.42
N MET A 172 -1.11 10.82 0.25
CA MET A 172 0.14 10.60 -0.48
C MET A 172 1.36 11.04 0.36
N ASP A 173 1.28 12.16 1.07
CA ASP A 173 2.36 12.66 1.93
C ASP A 173 2.67 11.67 3.07
N MET A 174 1.65 11.02 3.64
CA MET A 174 1.84 9.97 4.65
C MET A 174 2.35 8.64 4.06
N VAL A 175 1.86 8.24 2.89
CA VAL A 175 2.26 6.99 2.21
C VAL A 175 3.70 7.06 1.68
N TYR A 176 4.10 8.20 1.14
CA TYR A 176 5.44 8.40 0.58
C TYR A 176 6.38 9.17 1.52
N LEU A 177 6.06 9.25 2.80
CA LEU A 177 6.92 9.85 3.81
C LEU A 177 8.25 9.08 3.90
N ARG A 178 9.36 9.72 3.53
CA ARG A 178 10.69 9.11 3.62
C ARG A 178 11.36 9.47 4.93
N TRP A 179 11.70 8.47 5.72
CA TRP A 179 12.34 8.67 7.03
C TRP A 179 13.45 7.64 7.26
N LYS A 180 14.40 7.97 8.14
CA LYS A 180 15.57 7.15 8.44
C LYS A 180 15.84 7.15 9.94
N PRO A 181 15.50 6.07 10.67
CA PRO A 181 15.72 6.03 12.10
C PRO A 181 17.21 5.97 12.45
N THR A 182 17.58 6.58 13.58
CA THR A 182 18.95 6.52 14.12
C THR A 182 19.15 5.38 15.12
N LYS A 183 18.05 4.77 15.60
CA LYS A 183 18.02 3.54 16.41
C LYS A 183 16.90 2.64 15.91
N ASN A 184 16.98 1.34 16.18
CA ASN A 184 15.93 0.41 15.75
C ASN A 184 14.57 0.81 16.34
N VAL A 185 13.51 0.77 15.52
CA VAL A 185 12.12 0.94 15.94
C VAL A 185 11.39 -0.38 15.71
N ARG A 186 10.67 -0.87 16.71
CA ARG A 186 9.86 -2.10 16.57
C ARG A 186 8.53 -1.74 15.91
N GLY A 187 8.21 -2.46 14.85
CA GLY A 187 6.94 -2.36 14.15
C GLY A 187 5.80 -3.04 14.90
N TRP A 188 4.62 -2.98 14.29
CA TRP A 188 3.39 -3.60 14.81
C TRP A 188 3.59 -5.06 15.23
N LYS A 189 2.97 -5.43 16.36
CA LYS A 189 3.02 -6.76 16.99
C LYS A 189 4.44 -7.32 17.25
N ASN A 190 5.48 -6.49 17.17
CA ASN A 190 6.90 -6.89 17.25
C ASN A 190 7.40 -7.70 16.03
N ASP A 191 6.63 -7.77 14.94
CA ASP A 191 6.88 -8.67 13.82
C ASP A 191 7.76 -8.04 12.71
N LYS A 192 7.93 -6.71 12.74
CA LYS A 192 8.89 -5.98 11.90
C LYS A 192 9.86 -5.17 12.76
N THR A 193 11.07 -4.97 12.26
CA THR A 193 12.01 -3.97 12.80
C THR A 193 12.39 -2.99 11.71
N PHE A 194 12.19 -1.70 11.98
CA PHE A 194 12.77 -0.62 11.20
C PHE A 194 14.20 -0.39 11.72
N TYR A 195 15.18 -0.83 10.94
CA TYR A 195 16.59 -0.82 11.33
C TYR A 195 17.20 0.57 11.26
N ALA A 196 18.02 0.89 12.26
CA ALA A 196 18.81 2.10 12.27
C ALA A 196 19.65 2.23 10.99
N GLY A 197 19.65 3.42 10.39
CA GLY A 197 20.44 3.69 9.20
C GLY A 197 19.75 3.38 7.86
N THR A 198 18.62 2.66 7.87
CA THR A 198 17.85 2.31 6.67
C THR A 198 16.78 3.36 6.38
N THR A 199 16.62 3.79 5.13
CA THR A 199 15.52 4.67 4.74
C THR A 199 14.28 3.83 4.48
N TYR A 200 13.18 4.20 5.11
CA TYR A 200 11.86 3.62 4.91
C TYR A 200 10.93 4.66 4.28
N THR A 201 9.90 4.17 3.60
CA THR A 201 8.82 4.97 3.01
C THR A 201 7.51 4.57 3.67
N GLY A 202 6.67 5.57 4.00
CA GLY A 202 5.39 5.36 4.66
C GLY A 202 5.45 5.56 6.17
N ILE A 203 4.43 6.22 6.70
CA ILE A 203 4.27 6.40 8.15
C ILE A 203 4.01 5.04 8.82
N PRO A 204 4.64 4.72 9.97
CA PRO A 204 4.47 3.42 10.62
C PRO A 204 3.06 3.22 11.17
N TYR A 205 2.57 1.97 11.11
CA TYR A 205 1.31 1.57 11.73
C TYR A 205 1.41 1.64 13.26
N SER A 206 0.47 2.32 13.90
CA SER A 206 0.45 2.47 15.36
C SER A 206 -0.95 2.74 15.92
N GLN A 207 -1.36 1.94 16.92
CA GLN A 207 -2.61 2.12 17.67
C GLN A 207 -2.33 2.71 19.07
N THR A 208 -1.90 3.97 19.10
CA THR A 208 -1.52 4.68 20.34
C THR A 208 -2.41 5.91 20.60
N TRP A 209 -2.24 6.54 21.76
CA TRP A 209 -2.75 7.91 22.01
C TRP A 209 -1.88 9.01 21.36
N TYR A 210 -0.75 8.64 20.75
CA TYR A 210 0.23 9.54 20.14
C TYR A 210 0.20 9.44 18.60
N GLN A 211 -0.98 9.21 18.03
CA GLN A 211 -1.13 9.09 16.59
C GLN A 211 -0.75 10.40 15.92
N VAL A 212 -0.05 10.38 14.79
CA VAL A 212 0.49 11.58 14.16
C VAL A 212 0.26 11.54 12.66
N ASP A 213 0.21 12.73 12.06
CA ASP A 213 0.36 12.87 10.61
C ASP A 213 1.84 12.84 10.17
N ASP A 214 2.10 13.06 8.88
CA ASP A 214 3.44 13.12 8.30
C ASP A 214 4.36 14.19 8.92
N ASN A 215 3.86 15.42 9.11
CA ASN A 215 4.67 16.52 9.64
C ASN A 215 4.95 16.35 11.14
N GLU A 216 3.94 15.91 11.88
CA GLU A 216 4.04 15.59 13.30
C GLU A 216 4.94 14.39 13.54
N PHE A 217 4.92 13.37 12.66
CA PHE A 217 5.83 12.24 12.72
C PHE A 217 7.28 12.68 12.56
N MET A 218 7.57 13.50 11.54
CA MET A 218 8.91 14.06 11.34
C MET A 218 9.36 14.87 12.56
N SER A 219 8.46 15.68 13.13
CA SER A 219 8.74 16.42 14.37
C SER A 219 8.93 15.51 15.58
N ALA A 220 8.24 14.37 15.62
CA ALA A 220 8.35 13.41 16.71
C ALA A 220 9.68 12.65 16.70
N MET A 221 10.36 12.52 15.55
CA MET A 221 11.66 11.84 15.44
C MET A 221 12.75 12.47 16.34
N ASP A 222 12.60 13.75 16.66
CA ASP A 222 13.52 14.49 17.53
C ASP A 222 13.19 14.37 19.03
N LYS A 223 12.08 13.71 19.39
CA LYS A 223 11.70 13.51 20.80
C LYS A 223 12.55 12.43 21.46
N ASP A 224 12.92 12.64 22.71
CA ASP A 224 13.72 11.69 23.50
C ASP A 224 13.07 10.29 23.60
N ASP A 225 11.74 10.24 23.55
CA ASP A 225 10.94 9.03 23.69
C ASP A 225 10.50 8.39 22.36
N PHE A 226 10.93 8.93 21.20
CA PHE A 226 10.57 8.41 19.88
C PHE A 226 10.87 6.92 19.71
N TYR A 227 12.05 6.49 20.17
CA TYR A 227 12.51 5.10 20.08
C TYR A 227 12.00 4.20 21.21
N SER A 228 11.13 4.71 22.08
CA SER A 228 10.52 3.90 23.12
C SER A 228 9.43 3.02 22.51
N ASN A 229 9.44 1.73 22.82
CA ASN A 229 8.35 0.84 22.45
C ASN A 229 7.07 1.29 23.14
N TYR A 230 5.97 1.34 22.39
CA TYR A 230 4.64 1.42 22.98
C TYR A 230 4.06 0.01 23.10
N THR A 231 3.46 -0.30 24.25
CA THR A 231 2.86 -1.61 24.51
C THR A 231 1.44 -1.43 25.01
N SER A 232 0.48 -2.04 24.30
CA SER A 232 -0.93 -2.06 24.67
C SER A 232 -1.56 -3.36 24.23
N GLY A 233 -2.37 -3.98 25.10
CA GLY A 233 -3.06 -5.25 24.80
C GLY A 233 -2.11 -6.38 24.36
N GLY A 234 -0.89 -6.43 24.89
CA GLY A 234 0.13 -7.41 24.51
C GLY A 234 0.83 -7.16 23.17
N LYS A 235 0.47 -6.08 22.45
CA LYS A 235 1.07 -5.71 21.16
C LYS A 235 2.15 -4.66 21.38
N ILE A 236 3.31 -4.86 20.75
CA ILE A 236 4.39 -3.86 20.66
C ILE A 236 4.22 -3.10 19.33
N MET A 237 4.43 -1.80 19.35
CA MET A 237 4.31 -0.95 18.16
C MET A 237 5.16 0.32 18.29
N PRO A 238 5.44 1.03 17.17
CA PRO A 238 6.03 2.36 17.21
C PRO A 238 5.17 3.30 18.05
N LYS A 239 5.78 4.18 18.85
CA LYS A 239 5.03 5.14 19.66
C LYS A 239 4.28 6.17 18.81
N TYR A 240 4.94 6.64 17.76
CA TYR A 240 4.43 7.62 16.80
C TYR A 240 4.18 6.93 15.45
N GLY A 241 3.02 7.19 14.87
CA GLY A 241 2.50 6.56 13.66
C GLY A 241 0.99 6.81 13.59
N ASN A 242 0.24 6.10 12.77
CA ASN A 242 -1.23 6.10 12.86
C ASN A 242 -1.84 4.75 12.48
N ASP A 243 -3.12 4.56 12.78
CA ASP A 243 -3.90 3.38 12.39
C ASP A 243 -4.85 3.69 11.21
N CYS A 244 -5.56 2.67 10.73
CA CYS A 244 -6.43 2.78 9.56
C CYS A 244 -7.46 3.92 9.66
N SER A 245 -8.12 4.06 10.81
CA SER A 245 -9.12 5.11 11.00
C SER A 245 -8.53 6.48 11.25
N ALA A 246 -7.42 6.58 11.98
CA ALA A 246 -6.72 7.85 12.14
C ALA A 246 -6.13 8.35 10.82
N PHE A 247 -5.63 7.45 9.96
CA PHE A 247 -5.14 7.80 8.63
C PHE A 247 -6.23 8.54 7.83
N VAL A 248 -7.42 7.96 7.71
CA VAL A 248 -8.54 8.60 7.00
C VAL A 248 -9.04 9.85 7.72
N ALA A 249 -9.10 9.83 9.06
CA ALA A 249 -9.48 11.00 9.85
C ALA A 249 -8.52 12.19 9.63
N ILE A 250 -7.22 11.96 9.60
CA ILE A 250 -6.19 12.97 9.30
C ILE A 250 -6.44 13.55 7.91
N THR A 251 -6.63 12.69 6.90
CA THR A 251 -6.84 13.16 5.52
C THR A 251 -8.12 13.96 5.38
N TRP A 252 -9.16 13.60 6.14
CA TRP A 252 -10.43 14.30 6.17
C TRP A 252 -10.46 15.47 7.17
N GLY A 253 -9.35 15.79 7.85
CA GLY A 253 -9.31 16.89 8.83
C GLY A 253 -10.24 16.70 10.04
N LEU A 254 -10.50 15.45 10.39
CA LEU A 254 -11.32 15.05 11.55
C LEU A 254 -10.45 14.78 12.77
N PRO A 255 -11.02 14.79 14.00
CA PRO A 255 -10.30 14.37 15.19
C PRO A 255 -9.77 12.94 15.06
N TYR A 256 -8.45 12.76 15.23
CA TYR A 256 -7.77 11.46 15.12
C TYR A 256 -7.03 11.05 16.41
N GLN A 257 -6.98 11.93 17.41
CA GLN A 257 -6.43 11.70 18.75
C GLN A 257 -7.49 11.89 19.84
N GLY A 258 -7.21 11.34 21.03
CA GLY A 258 -8.01 11.53 22.23
C GLY A 258 -9.35 10.79 22.20
N ASP A 259 -10.21 11.11 23.18
CA ASP A 259 -11.46 10.38 23.43
C ASP A 259 -12.50 10.57 22.32
N ASN A 260 -12.39 11.67 21.55
CA ASN A 260 -13.30 11.99 20.46
C ASN A 260 -12.78 11.57 19.08
N ARG A 261 -11.72 10.75 19.01
CA ARG A 261 -11.14 10.31 17.75
C ARG A 261 -12.16 9.55 16.90
N TYR A 262 -12.05 9.70 15.59
CA TYR A 262 -12.78 8.85 14.65
C TYR A 262 -12.17 7.45 14.58
N ASN A 263 -13.01 6.47 14.88
CA ASN A 263 -12.76 5.05 14.63
C ASN A 263 -13.69 4.56 13.51
N THR A 264 -13.52 3.32 13.05
CA THR A 264 -14.30 2.73 11.96
C THR A 264 -15.82 2.75 12.22
N TRP A 265 -16.25 2.51 13.46
CA TRP A 265 -17.68 2.57 13.84
C TRP A 265 -18.25 3.98 13.71
N LYS A 266 -17.51 4.99 14.16
CA LYS A 266 -17.93 6.38 14.05
C LYS A 266 -18.00 6.86 12.60
N PHE A 267 -17.09 6.38 11.75
CA PHE A 267 -17.18 6.66 10.31
C PHE A 267 -18.45 6.06 9.68
N GLU A 268 -18.78 4.81 10.01
CA GLU A 268 -19.99 4.15 9.51
C GLU A 268 -21.28 4.82 10.05
N GLU A 269 -21.25 5.38 11.27
CA GLU A 269 -22.40 6.08 11.87
C GLU A 269 -22.59 7.51 11.33
N ASP A 270 -21.50 8.28 11.20
CA ASP A 270 -21.57 9.71 10.90
C ASP A 270 -21.66 10.03 9.39
N PHE A 271 -21.29 9.09 8.51
CA PHE A 271 -21.24 9.31 7.06
C PHE A 271 -22.19 8.38 6.31
N GLU A 272 -23.01 8.96 5.43
CA GLU A 272 -23.94 8.20 4.61
C GLU A 272 -23.18 7.31 3.60
N PRO A 273 -23.63 6.05 3.42
CA PRO A 273 -23.06 5.17 2.41
C PRO A 273 -23.39 5.65 1.00
N LEU A 274 -22.45 5.45 0.08
CA LEU A 274 -22.73 5.56 -1.35
C LEU A 274 -23.53 4.33 -1.83
N ASP A 275 -24.29 4.51 -2.92
CA ASP A 275 -25.13 3.44 -3.47
C ASP A 275 -24.32 2.28 -4.07
N SER A 276 -23.12 2.58 -4.59
CA SER A 276 -22.26 1.61 -5.27
C SER A 276 -20.77 1.96 -5.16
N TYR A 277 -19.90 0.96 -5.31
CA TYR A 277 -18.47 1.20 -5.50
C TYR A 277 -18.16 2.01 -6.77
N ALA A 278 -19.04 1.96 -7.78
CA ALA A 278 -18.93 2.78 -8.99
C ALA A 278 -19.02 4.29 -8.70
N ASP A 279 -19.67 4.68 -7.60
CA ASP A 279 -19.82 6.08 -7.22
C ASP A 279 -18.61 6.62 -6.45
N LEU A 280 -17.65 5.76 -6.09
CA LEU A 280 -16.43 6.17 -5.39
C LEU A 280 -15.61 7.13 -6.24
N GLN A 281 -15.29 8.26 -5.64
CA GLN A 281 -14.43 9.29 -6.20
C GLN A 281 -13.13 9.43 -5.38
N LYS A 282 -12.16 10.13 -5.96
CA LYS A 282 -10.94 10.53 -5.25
C LYS A 282 -11.29 11.23 -3.93
N GLY A 283 -10.66 10.79 -2.85
CA GLY A 283 -10.86 11.31 -1.50
C GLY A 283 -12.03 10.69 -0.73
N ASP A 284 -12.83 9.82 -1.36
CA ASP A 284 -13.78 8.97 -0.65
C ASP A 284 -13.06 7.84 0.10
N ALA A 285 -13.79 7.11 0.93
CA ALA A 285 -13.24 6.00 1.68
C ALA A 285 -14.15 4.77 1.60
N VAL A 286 -13.62 3.63 1.99
CA VAL A 286 -14.42 2.46 2.32
C VAL A 286 -14.17 2.05 3.76
N VAL A 287 -15.19 1.51 4.43
CA VAL A 287 -15.12 1.07 5.83
C VAL A 287 -15.79 -0.28 6.02
N THR A 288 -15.26 -1.13 6.89
CA THR A 288 -15.92 -2.36 7.35
C THR A 288 -15.74 -2.51 8.86
N ASN A 289 -16.79 -2.96 9.54
CA ASN A 289 -16.76 -3.32 10.97
C ASN A 289 -17.04 -4.82 11.22
N THR A 290 -17.15 -5.62 10.15
CA THR A 290 -17.50 -7.05 10.23
C THR A 290 -16.34 -7.97 9.87
N SER A 291 -15.42 -7.53 9.01
CA SER A 291 -14.25 -8.28 8.56
C SER A 291 -12.95 -7.69 9.13
N GLY A 292 -12.88 -7.58 10.47
CA GLY A 292 -11.72 -7.04 11.17
C GLY A 292 -11.56 -5.53 10.98
N ASN A 293 -12.47 -4.74 11.58
CA ASN A 293 -12.51 -3.27 11.61
C ASN A 293 -11.40 -2.56 10.81
N HIS A 294 -11.69 -2.17 9.57
CA HIS A 294 -10.71 -1.55 8.69
C HIS A 294 -11.32 -0.49 7.79
N MET A 295 -10.49 0.44 7.33
CA MET A 295 -10.88 1.46 6.38
C MET A 295 -9.68 2.05 5.64
N PHE A 296 -9.93 2.62 4.47
CA PHE A 296 -8.90 3.25 3.65
C PHE A 296 -9.46 4.23 2.64
N LEU A 297 -8.58 5.08 2.12
CA LEU A 297 -8.91 6.19 1.22
C LEU A 297 -8.76 5.77 -0.25
N ILE A 298 -9.72 6.15 -1.07
CA ILE A 298 -9.69 5.96 -2.52
C ILE A 298 -8.94 7.12 -3.18
N THR A 299 -7.97 6.82 -4.04
CA THR A 299 -7.35 7.82 -4.92
C THR A 299 -7.88 7.72 -6.36
N ILE A 300 -8.07 6.52 -6.88
CA ILE A 300 -8.53 6.31 -8.26
C ILE A 300 -9.53 5.16 -8.29
N ASN A 301 -10.59 5.32 -9.08
CA ASN A 301 -11.60 4.31 -9.32
C ASN A 301 -11.62 3.91 -10.80
N PHE A 302 -11.32 2.65 -11.11
CA PHE A 302 -11.30 2.12 -12.45
C PHE A 302 -12.49 1.18 -12.67
N GLU A 303 -13.60 1.74 -13.15
CA GLU A 303 -14.79 0.97 -13.53
C GLU A 303 -14.51 -0.02 -14.67
N THR A 304 -13.59 0.32 -15.57
CA THR A 304 -13.14 -0.60 -16.63
C THR A 304 -11.94 -1.40 -16.13
N PRO A 305 -12.00 -2.74 -16.15
CA PRO A 305 -10.87 -3.59 -15.77
C PRO A 305 -9.62 -3.27 -16.61
N PRO A 306 -8.41 -3.48 -16.06
CA PRO A 306 -7.20 -3.21 -16.80
C PRO A 306 -7.08 -4.13 -18.01
N SER A 307 -6.66 -3.58 -19.15
CA SER A 307 -6.41 -4.40 -20.34
C SER A 307 -5.25 -5.36 -20.10
N GLY A 308 -5.40 -6.63 -20.49
CA GLY A 308 -4.36 -7.65 -20.29
C GLY A 308 -4.33 -8.28 -18.90
N SER A 309 -5.26 -7.91 -18.01
CA SER A 309 -5.51 -8.61 -16.74
C SER A 309 -6.32 -9.89 -16.95
N ASP A 310 -6.14 -10.89 -16.09
CA ASP A 310 -7.00 -12.10 -16.06
C ASP A 310 -8.38 -11.84 -15.43
N TYR A 311 -8.64 -10.59 -15.05
CA TYR A 311 -9.86 -10.14 -14.39
C TYR A 311 -10.76 -9.34 -15.32
N ASN A 312 -12.04 -9.51 -15.07
CA ASN A 312 -13.13 -8.80 -15.71
C ASN A 312 -13.94 -7.93 -14.72
N THR A 313 -13.37 -7.60 -13.57
CA THR A 313 -14.00 -6.79 -12.52
C THR A 313 -13.29 -5.45 -12.35
N SER A 314 -14.06 -4.43 -11.98
CA SER A 314 -13.58 -3.09 -11.67
C SER A 314 -12.69 -3.11 -10.42
N TYR A 315 -11.82 -2.12 -10.28
CA TYR A 315 -10.90 -2.04 -9.15
C TYR A 315 -10.63 -0.59 -8.75
N VAL A 316 -10.18 -0.42 -7.51
CA VAL A 316 -9.76 0.87 -6.96
C VAL A 316 -8.28 0.85 -6.63
N VAL A 317 -7.66 2.01 -6.72
CA VAL A 317 -6.34 2.31 -6.16
C VAL A 317 -6.54 3.12 -4.89
N CYS A 318 -5.85 2.71 -3.83
CA CYS A 318 -6.10 3.20 -2.49
C CYS A 318 -4.81 3.63 -1.79
N TYR A 319 -4.94 4.58 -0.87
CA TYR A 319 -3.94 4.83 0.15
C TYR A 319 -4.41 4.18 1.46
N GLU A 320 -3.60 3.24 1.95
CA GLU A 320 -4.02 2.32 2.99
C GLU A 320 -2.98 2.25 4.12
N GLN A 321 -3.44 2.50 5.35
CA GLN A 321 -2.63 2.26 6.54
C GLN A 321 -2.89 0.86 7.08
N THR A 322 -2.01 -0.07 6.71
CA THR A 322 -1.98 -1.44 7.25
C THR A 322 -0.68 -1.68 8.01
N PRO A 323 -0.57 -2.77 8.77
CA PRO A 323 0.73 -3.23 9.22
C PRO A 323 1.65 -3.49 8.01
N TYR A 324 2.87 -2.96 7.98
CA TYR A 324 3.55 -2.23 9.05
C TYR A 324 3.60 -0.71 8.86
N GLN A 325 3.16 -0.19 7.72
CA GLN A 325 3.25 1.21 7.34
C GLN A 325 2.21 1.57 6.27
N ALA A 326 1.91 2.85 6.10
CA ALA A 326 1.05 3.33 5.02
C ALA A 326 1.66 3.00 3.66
N GLN A 327 0.82 2.55 2.72
CA GLN A 327 1.23 2.16 1.38
C GLN A 327 0.11 2.37 0.35
N LEU A 328 0.47 2.35 -0.93
CA LEU A 328 -0.49 2.26 -2.03
C LEU A 328 -0.97 0.81 -2.14
N THR A 329 -2.28 0.60 -2.27
CA THR A 329 -2.86 -0.74 -2.44
C THR A 329 -3.93 -0.77 -3.51
N PHE A 330 -4.33 -1.99 -3.88
CA PHE A 330 -5.32 -2.25 -4.92
C PHE A 330 -6.38 -3.21 -4.41
N TRP A 331 -7.64 -2.90 -4.73
CA TRP A 331 -8.78 -3.73 -4.35
C TRP A 331 -9.73 -3.88 -5.53
N THR A 332 -10.10 -5.12 -5.87
CA THR A 332 -11.20 -5.38 -6.81
C THR A 332 -12.55 -5.14 -6.12
N TYR A 333 -13.59 -4.85 -6.89
CA TYR A 333 -14.95 -4.75 -6.33
C TYR A 333 -15.40 -6.06 -5.68
N ASP A 334 -14.96 -7.20 -6.22
CA ASP A 334 -15.25 -8.52 -5.63
C ASP A 334 -14.57 -8.68 -4.26
N GLN A 335 -13.34 -8.20 -4.11
CA GLN A 335 -12.64 -8.18 -2.82
C GLN A 335 -13.32 -7.25 -1.82
N LEU A 336 -13.72 -6.04 -2.25
CA LEU A 336 -14.45 -5.09 -1.38
C LEU A 336 -15.76 -5.70 -0.89
N SER A 337 -16.56 -6.24 -1.82
CA SER A 337 -17.85 -6.86 -1.53
C SER A 337 -17.72 -8.07 -0.60
N LYS A 338 -16.79 -8.99 -0.90
CA LYS A 338 -16.58 -10.21 -0.11
C LYS A 338 -16.13 -9.92 1.33
N ASN A 339 -15.48 -8.77 1.55
CA ASN A 339 -15.05 -8.31 2.87
C ASN A 339 -15.99 -7.25 3.49
N ASN A 340 -17.20 -7.09 2.93
CA ASN A 340 -18.26 -6.22 3.43
C ASN A 340 -17.83 -4.75 3.60
N TYR A 341 -17.01 -4.24 2.68
CA TYR A 341 -16.66 -2.82 2.68
C TYR A 341 -17.85 -1.97 2.23
N ILE A 342 -18.16 -0.93 2.98
CA ILE A 342 -19.19 0.06 2.70
C ILE A 342 -18.49 1.30 2.12
N PRO A 343 -18.85 1.75 0.90
CA PRO A 343 -18.32 2.99 0.35
C PRO A 343 -18.95 4.20 1.05
N ILE A 344 -18.14 5.17 1.45
CA ILE A 344 -18.58 6.40 2.14
C ILE A 344 -17.94 7.63 1.51
N SER A 345 -18.70 8.72 1.44
CA SER A 345 -18.23 10.03 0.97
C SER A 345 -18.14 11.02 2.14
N LYS A 346 -17.14 11.90 2.09
CA LYS A 346 -17.08 13.06 2.97
C LYS A 346 -18.08 14.17 2.59
N PHE A 347 -18.53 14.16 1.34
CA PHE A 347 -19.28 15.22 0.67
C PHE A 347 -20.73 14.86 0.46
#